data_AF-A0A9C9G264-F1
#
_entry.id   AF-A0A9C9G264-F1
#
_cell.length_a   1.000
_cell.length_b   1.000
_cell.length_c   1.000
_cell.angle_alpha   90.00
_cell.angle_beta   90.00
_cell.angle_gamma   90.00
#
_symmetry.space_group_name_H-M   'P 1'
#
loop_
_entity.id
_entity.type
_entity.pdbx_description
1 polymer ?
#
loop_
_entity_poly.entity_id
_entity_poly.type
_entity_poly.pdbx_seq_one_letter_code
_entity_poly.pdbx_strand_id
1 'polypeptide(L)'
;MSATYPTKLLLAFRSGDKCALPSCGRQLTPDGDSGNPINVGKAAHIEGEHEGAARYNASMSDVERDHYNNLIYLCGVCHDIIDDRAQGEHDYPIERLQEIKTDHERKVRQAMADAFADVGFPELEEATQWILTIQPEQSGQDFLLIAPEDKLRKNDLGQDSRAVITIGLSVARDVGAYIESISQTEPDFPERLKAGFLSEYYRLIHEGQTGDDLFDLMCSFAQRGFERQAQRSAGLSVLVYLFESCEVFEK
;
A
#
# COMPACT_ATOMS: atom_id res chain seq x y z
N MET A 1 2.98 -12.66 19.29
CA MET A 1 4.00 -11.95 18.49
C MET A 1 3.31 -10.76 17.83
N SER A 2 4.05 -9.70 17.47
CA SER A 2 3.44 -8.53 16.83
C SER A 2 3.63 -8.59 15.32
N ALA A 3 2.63 -8.14 14.55
CA ALA A 3 2.71 -8.03 13.10
C ALA A 3 4.02 -7.38 12.60
N THR A 4 4.56 -7.90 11.50
CA THR A 4 5.82 -7.43 10.92
C THR A 4 5.69 -5.99 10.40
N TYR A 5 6.83 -5.32 10.16
CA TYR A 5 6.82 -3.97 9.60
C TYR A 5 6.13 -3.90 8.21
N PRO A 6 6.44 -4.79 7.23
CA PRO A 6 5.71 -4.86 5.96
C PRO A 6 4.19 -5.04 6.16
N THR A 7 3.77 -5.95 7.04
CA THR A 7 2.34 -6.19 7.33
C THR A 7 1.66 -4.93 7.88
N LYS A 8 2.34 -4.17 8.74
CA LYS A 8 1.81 -2.91 9.29
C LYS A 8 1.67 -1.83 8.21
N LEU A 9 2.62 -1.75 7.28
CA LEU A 9 2.51 -0.83 6.12
C LEU A 9 1.33 -1.21 5.22
N LEU A 10 1.19 -2.51 4.92
CA LEU A 10 0.09 -3.02 4.11
C LEU A 10 -1.28 -2.71 4.75
N LEU A 11 -1.41 -2.92 6.06
CA LEU A 11 -2.61 -2.57 6.82
C LEU A 11 -2.90 -1.07 6.77
N ALA A 12 -1.90 -0.23 6.99
CA ALA A 12 -2.08 1.23 6.94
C ALA A 12 -2.51 1.69 5.55
N PHE A 13 -1.87 1.18 4.49
CA PHE A 13 -2.19 1.49 3.10
C PHE A 13 -3.61 1.03 2.72
N ARG A 14 -3.95 -0.26 2.90
CA ARG A 14 -5.27 -0.78 2.53
C ARG A 14 -6.40 -0.17 3.38
N SER A 15 -6.10 0.29 4.60
CA SER A 15 -7.04 1.02 5.44
C SER A 15 -7.12 2.52 5.15
N GLY A 16 -6.32 3.04 4.22
CA GLY A 16 -6.27 4.47 3.87
C GLY A 16 -5.85 5.37 5.03
N ASP A 17 -5.04 4.84 5.96
CA ASP A 17 -4.67 5.46 7.23
C ASP A 17 -5.87 5.92 8.10
N LYS A 18 -6.99 5.22 7.98
CA LYS A 18 -8.19 5.45 8.81
C LYS A 18 -8.49 4.24 9.69
N CYS A 19 -9.05 4.49 10.87
CA CYS A 19 -9.62 3.44 11.71
C CYS A 19 -10.75 2.73 10.98
N ALA A 20 -10.67 1.40 10.88
CA ALA A 20 -11.64 0.58 10.16
C ALA A 20 -12.99 0.40 10.89
N LEU A 21 -13.05 0.64 12.21
CA LEU A 21 -14.30 0.43 12.97
C LEU A 21 -15.40 1.39 12.48
N PRO A 22 -16.64 0.91 12.23
CA PRO A 22 -17.71 1.75 11.73
C PRO A 22 -17.98 2.93 12.66
N SER A 23 -18.16 4.13 12.09
CA SER A 23 -18.38 5.39 12.81
C SER A 23 -17.16 6.01 13.51
N CYS A 24 -15.97 5.41 13.42
CA CYS A 24 -14.76 6.03 13.96
C CYS A 24 -14.08 6.97 12.94
N GLY A 25 -13.55 6.43 11.83
CA GLY A 25 -12.95 7.21 10.75
C GLY A 25 -11.73 8.08 11.15
N ARG A 26 -11.15 7.85 12.33
CA ARG A 26 -9.99 8.63 12.83
C ARG A 26 -8.75 8.38 11.96
N GLN A 27 -7.99 9.44 11.68
CA GLN A 27 -6.66 9.34 11.06
C GLN A 27 -5.68 8.63 12.01
N LEU A 28 -4.90 7.68 11.52
CA LEU A 28 -4.02 6.86 12.35
C LEU A 28 -2.54 7.29 12.30
N THR A 29 -2.18 8.20 11.40
CA THR A 29 -0.92 8.96 11.43
C THR A 29 -1.15 10.48 11.44
N PRO A 30 -1.75 11.05 12.50
CA PRO A 30 -1.86 12.51 12.65
C PRO A 30 -0.49 13.18 12.82
N ASP A 31 -0.41 14.45 12.44
CA ASP A 31 0.77 15.28 12.71
C ASP A 31 0.90 15.60 14.21
N GLY A 32 2.11 15.43 14.74
CA GLY A 32 2.47 15.91 16.06
C GLY A 32 2.74 17.41 16.08
N ASP A 33 2.89 17.98 17.28
CA ASP A 33 3.14 19.41 17.47
C ASP A 33 4.40 19.92 16.74
N SER A 34 5.36 19.04 16.46
CA SER A 34 6.57 19.35 15.69
C SER A 34 6.40 19.23 14.17
N GLY A 35 5.20 18.93 13.67
CA GLY A 35 4.90 18.60 12.28
C GLY A 35 5.36 17.20 11.84
N ASN A 36 5.87 16.37 12.76
CA ASN A 36 6.25 14.98 12.43
C ASN A 36 5.05 14.05 12.65
N PRO A 37 4.76 13.11 11.73
CA PRO A 37 3.64 12.20 11.88
C PRO A 37 3.84 11.25 13.07
N ILE A 38 2.77 11.02 13.83
CA ILE A 38 2.74 10.11 14.98
C ILE A 38 1.86 8.92 14.63
N ASN A 39 2.40 7.70 14.63
CA ASN A 39 1.60 6.50 14.41
C ASN A 39 0.82 6.12 15.68
N VAL A 40 -0.49 6.27 15.63
CA VAL A 40 -1.44 5.87 16.69
C VAL A 40 -2.29 4.66 16.30
N GLY A 41 -2.06 4.09 15.11
CA GLY A 41 -2.75 2.91 14.62
C GLY A 41 -2.21 1.61 15.20
N LYS A 42 -3.08 0.62 15.28
CA LYS A 42 -2.82 -0.72 15.83
C LYS A 42 -3.24 -1.77 14.82
N ALA A 43 -2.40 -2.78 14.62
CA ALA A 43 -2.77 -4.00 13.94
C ALA A 43 -3.48 -4.90 14.96
N ALA A 44 -4.80 -4.83 15.01
CA ALA A 44 -5.60 -5.60 15.95
C ALA A 44 -5.89 -6.98 15.38
N HIS A 45 -5.82 -8.03 16.21
CA HIS A 45 -6.12 -9.39 15.79
C HIS A 45 -7.63 -9.63 15.74
N ILE A 46 -8.09 -10.23 14.63
CA ILE A 46 -9.47 -10.70 14.48
C ILE A 46 -9.67 -11.95 15.34
N GLU A 47 -8.83 -12.97 15.14
CA GLU A 47 -8.64 -14.10 16.06
C GLU A 47 -7.44 -13.80 16.97
N GLY A 48 -7.67 -13.71 18.28
CA GLY A 48 -6.76 -13.09 19.26
C GLY A 48 -5.33 -13.64 19.30
N GLU A 49 -4.40 -12.82 19.82
CA GLU A 49 -2.94 -13.09 19.76
C GLU A 49 -2.47 -14.30 20.59
N HIS A 50 -3.13 -14.60 21.71
CA HIS A 50 -2.65 -15.60 22.65
C HIS A 50 -3.79 -16.26 23.43
N GLU A 51 -3.48 -17.36 24.13
CA GLU A 51 -4.45 -18.03 25.01
C GLU A 51 -5.01 -17.03 26.04
N GLY A 52 -6.34 -17.01 26.16
CA GLY A 52 -7.05 -16.07 27.02
C GLY A 52 -7.29 -14.68 26.43
N ALA A 53 -6.88 -14.40 25.19
CA ALA A 53 -7.35 -13.25 24.42
C ALA A 53 -8.77 -13.48 23.86
N ALA A 54 -9.46 -12.40 23.49
CA ALA A 54 -10.76 -12.48 22.81
C ALA A 54 -10.63 -13.24 21.49
N ARG A 55 -11.57 -14.15 21.19
CA ARG A 55 -11.62 -14.93 19.94
C ARG A 55 -10.36 -15.76 19.67
N TYR A 56 -9.63 -16.18 20.71
CA TYR A 56 -8.41 -16.98 20.52
C TYR A 56 -8.72 -18.36 19.93
N ASN A 57 -8.05 -18.70 18.83
CA ASN A 57 -8.08 -20.01 18.20
C ASN A 57 -6.77 -20.76 18.42
N ALA A 58 -6.82 -21.84 19.21
CA ALA A 58 -5.65 -22.67 19.54
C ALA A 58 -5.09 -23.49 18.36
N SER A 59 -5.89 -23.67 17.30
CA SER A 59 -5.48 -24.42 16.09
C SER A 59 -4.75 -23.54 15.06
N MET A 60 -4.80 -22.21 15.23
CA MET A 60 -4.17 -21.26 14.31
C MET A 60 -2.66 -21.14 14.59
N SER A 61 -1.85 -21.27 13.55
CA SER A 61 -0.40 -21.08 13.66
C SER A 61 -0.03 -19.62 13.90
N ASP A 62 1.17 -19.38 14.43
CA ASP A 62 1.68 -18.02 14.64
C ASP A 62 1.79 -17.21 13.32
N VAL A 63 2.11 -17.90 12.22
CA VAL A 63 2.20 -17.29 10.89
C VAL A 63 0.83 -16.80 10.43
N GLU A 64 -0.21 -17.63 10.58
CA GLU A 64 -1.59 -17.25 10.25
C GLU A 64 -2.10 -16.15 11.18
N ARG A 65 -1.71 -16.21 12.46
CA ARG A 65 -2.15 -15.26 13.49
C ARG A 65 -1.67 -13.85 13.21
N ASP A 66 -0.42 -13.69 12.81
CA ASP A 66 0.16 -12.38 12.47
C ASP A 66 0.02 -12.04 10.98
N HIS A 67 -0.69 -12.86 10.20
CA HIS A 67 -0.95 -12.61 8.79
C HIS A 67 -1.93 -11.45 8.61
N TYR A 68 -1.75 -10.68 7.53
CA TYR A 68 -2.63 -9.56 7.15
C TYR A 68 -4.13 -9.91 7.23
N ASN A 69 -4.50 -11.11 6.78
CA ASN A 69 -5.88 -11.58 6.73
C ASN A 69 -6.54 -11.68 8.12
N ASN A 70 -5.75 -11.91 9.17
CA ASN A 70 -6.21 -11.97 10.55
C ASN A 70 -6.11 -10.60 11.27
N LEU A 71 -5.74 -9.53 10.57
CA LEU A 71 -5.48 -8.23 11.18
C LEU A 71 -6.41 -7.14 10.64
N ILE A 72 -6.86 -6.26 11.52
CA ILE A 72 -7.65 -5.07 11.19
C ILE A 72 -6.97 -3.81 11.76
N TYR A 73 -6.94 -2.72 10.99
CA TYR A 73 -6.24 -1.50 11.39
C TYR A 73 -7.15 -0.53 12.17
N LEU A 74 -6.85 -0.31 13.44
CA LEU A 74 -7.71 0.42 14.38
C LEU A 74 -6.94 1.49 15.17
N CYS A 75 -7.65 2.50 15.67
CA CYS A 75 -7.08 3.35 16.73
C CYS A 75 -7.06 2.59 18.07
N GLY A 76 -6.22 3.02 19.02
CA GLY A 76 -6.11 2.38 20.33
C GLY A 76 -7.45 2.20 21.07
N VAL A 77 -8.34 3.19 21.01
CA VAL A 77 -9.67 3.08 21.66
C VAL A 77 -10.53 1.99 21.03
N CYS A 78 -10.57 1.92 19.70
CA CYS A 78 -11.35 0.89 19.00
C CYS A 78 -10.73 -0.50 19.16
N HIS A 79 -9.39 -0.57 19.23
CA HIS A 79 -8.67 -1.80 19.56
C HIS A 79 -9.10 -2.33 20.93
N ASP A 80 -9.02 -1.50 21.98
CA ASP A 80 -9.41 -1.90 23.33
C ASP A 80 -10.89 -2.32 23.43
N ILE A 81 -11.78 -1.67 22.67
CA ILE A 81 -13.21 -2.03 22.61
C ILE A 81 -13.42 -3.44 22.07
N ILE A 82 -12.77 -3.81 20.96
CA ILE A 82 -12.99 -5.13 20.36
C ILE A 82 -12.32 -6.25 21.16
N ASP A 83 -11.26 -5.93 21.92
CA ASP A 83 -10.51 -6.89 22.73
C ASP A 83 -11.11 -7.13 24.12
N ASP A 84 -12.10 -6.32 24.53
CA ASP A 84 -12.85 -6.59 25.75
C ASP A 84 -13.54 -7.95 25.68
N ARG A 85 -13.20 -8.85 26.60
CA ARG A 85 -13.67 -10.24 26.59
C ARG A 85 -15.11 -10.42 27.08
N ALA A 86 -15.65 -9.43 27.79
CA ALA A 86 -16.99 -9.54 28.33
C ALA A 86 -18.03 -9.14 27.28
N GLN A 87 -17.82 -8.01 26.62
CA GLN A 87 -18.75 -7.39 25.69
C GLN A 87 -18.16 -7.27 24.29
N GLY A 88 -16.89 -6.89 24.15
CA GLY A 88 -16.22 -6.73 22.86
C GLY A 88 -16.23 -8.01 22.02
N GLU A 89 -15.91 -9.15 22.63
CA GLU A 89 -15.96 -10.47 21.98
C GLU A 89 -17.35 -10.85 21.46
N HIS A 90 -18.39 -10.50 22.22
CA HIS A 90 -19.77 -10.76 21.83
C HIS A 90 -20.25 -9.80 20.72
N ASP A 91 -19.91 -8.51 20.83
CA ASP A 91 -20.37 -7.49 19.90
C ASP A 91 -19.59 -7.49 18.59
N TYR A 92 -18.34 -7.95 18.63
CA TYR A 92 -17.42 -8.05 17.51
C TYR A 92 -16.90 -9.49 17.38
N PRO A 93 -17.78 -10.44 16.99
CA PRO A 93 -17.35 -11.79 16.62
C PRO A 93 -16.48 -11.75 15.36
N ILE A 94 -15.78 -12.86 15.10
CA ILE A 94 -14.81 -13.01 14.00
C ILE A 94 -15.44 -12.57 12.66
N GLU A 95 -16.63 -13.07 12.34
CA GLU A 95 -17.32 -12.82 11.08
C GLU A 95 -17.60 -11.33 10.89
N ARG A 96 -18.03 -10.66 11.96
CA ARG A 96 -18.32 -9.23 11.94
C ARG A 96 -17.05 -8.40 11.72
N LEU A 97 -15.93 -8.76 12.36
CA LEU A 97 -14.66 -8.06 12.17
C LEU A 97 -14.13 -8.25 10.74
N GLN A 98 -14.29 -9.44 10.17
CA GLN A 98 -13.96 -9.71 8.77
C GLN A 98 -14.82 -8.85 7.82
N GLU A 99 -16.14 -8.78 8.05
CA GLU A 99 -17.04 -7.93 7.28
C GLU A 99 -16.64 -6.44 7.36
N ILE A 100 -16.35 -5.94 8.57
CA ILE A 100 -15.90 -4.57 8.80
C ILE A 100 -14.63 -4.28 8.01
N LYS A 101 -13.63 -5.16 8.10
CA LYS A 101 -12.37 -5.04 7.37
C LYS A 101 -12.61 -4.96 5.87
N THR A 102 -13.34 -5.92 5.32
CA THR A 102 -13.65 -5.99 3.89
C THR A 102 -14.39 -4.75 3.39
N ASP A 103 -15.42 -4.31 4.12
CA ASP A 103 -16.20 -3.13 3.74
C ASP A 103 -15.41 -1.83 3.81
N HIS A 104 -14.55 -1.69 4.82
CA HIS A 104 -13.69 -0.52 4.97
C HIS A 104 -12.67 -0.44 3.83
N GLU A 105 -11.94 -1.51 3.58
CA GLU A 105 -10.91 -1.57 2.53
C GLU A 105 -11.51 -1.39 1.12
N ARG A 106 -12.72 -1.89 0.89
CA ARG A 106 -13.47 -1.64 -0.35
C ARG A 106 -13.80 -0.16 -0.51
N LYS A 107 -14.24 0.54 0.55
CA LYS A 107 -14.54 1.98 0.50
C LYS A 107 -13.27 2.81 0.27
N VAL A 108 -12.17 2.44 0.92
CA VAL A 108 -10.87 3.08 0.71
C VAL A 108 -10.44 2.95 -0.75
N ARG A 109 -10.53 1.73 -1.31
CA ARG A 109 -10.22 1.51 -2.73
C ARG A 109 -11.10 2.33 -3.67
N GLN A 110 -12.40 2.43 -3.40
CA GLN A 110 -13.28 3.28 -4.20
C GLN A 110 -12.91 4.76 -4.08
N ALA A 111 -12.59 5.25 -2.88
CA ALA A 111 -12.18 6.64 -2.71
C ALA A 111 -10.83 6.93 -3.38
N MET A 112 -9.89 5.99 -3.34
CA MET A 112 -8.65 6.07 -4.11
C MET A 112 -8.95 6.12 -5.60
N ALA A 113 -9.87 5.28 -6.08
CA ALA A 113 -10.29 5.24 -7.47
C ALA A 113 -10.85 6.58 -7.96
N ASP A 114 -11.76 7.17 -7.17
CA ASP A 114 -12.39 8.44 -7.48
C ASP A 114 -11.35 9.58 -7.52
N ALA A 115 -10.35 9.53 -6.63
CA ALA A 115 -9.29 10.53 -6.56
C ALA A 115 -8.30 10.50 -7.75
N PHE A 116 -8.31 9.48 -8.60
CA PHE A 116 -7.55 9.51 -9.86
C PHE A 116 -8.14 10.49 -10.86
N ALA A 117 -9.45 10.78 -10.81
CA ALA A 117 -10.10 11.71 -11.73
C ALA A 117 -9.60 13.17 -11.60
N ASP A 118 -8.99 13.51 -10.46
CA ASP A 118 -8.52 14.85 -10.14
C ASP A 118 -7.00 15.04 -10.38
N VAL A 119 -6.30 14.04 -10.93
CA VAL A 119 -4.84 14.11 -11.18
C VAL A 119 -4.54 15.03 -12.37
N GLY A 120 -3.78 16.11 -12.11
CA GLY A 120 -3.33 17.06 -13.11
C GLY A 120 -1.80 17.14 -13.24
N PHE A 121 -1.33 18.00 -14.16
CA PHE A 121 0.09 18.23 -14.40
C PHE A 121 0.87 18.66 -13.14
N PRO A 122 0.40 19.60 -12.29
CA PRO A 122 1.13 19.99 -11.08
C PRO A 122 1.36 18.83 -10.12
N GLU A 123 0.36 17.98 -9.94
CA GLU A 123 0.46 16.82 -9.06
C GLU A 123 1.43 15.76 -9.61
N LEU A 124 1.47 15.56 -10.94
CA LEU A 124 2.44 14.68 -11.59
C LEU A 124 3.87 15.22 -11.46
N GLU A 125 4.06 16.53 -11.57
CA GLU A 125 5.36 17.17 -11.37
C GLU A 125 5.89 16.90 -9.97
N GLU A 126 5.10 17.20 -8.94
CA GLU A 126 5.48 16.97 -7.55
C GLU A 126 5.74 15.47 -7.26
N ALA A 127 4.90 14.59 -7.81
CA ALA A 127 5.04 13.15 -7.63
C ALA A 127 6.35 12.60 -8.24
N THR A 128 6.66 13.00 -9.46
CA THR A 128 7.86 12.55 -10.15
C THR A 128 9.13 13.14 -9.57
N GLN A 129 9.11 14.42 -9.16
CA GLN A 129 10.24 15.04 -8.48
C GLN A 129 10.61 14.31 -7.18
N TRP A 130 9.61 13.90 -6.39
CA TRP A 130 9.86 13.11 -5.17
C TRP A 130 10.58 11.79 -5.48
N ILE A 131 10.09 11.01 -6.46
CA ILE A 131 10.74 9.74 -6.86
C ILE A 131 12.18 9.96 -7.30
N LEU A 132 12.46 11.05 -8.01
CA LEU A 132 13.82 11.38 -8.47
C LEU A 132 14.79 11.70 -7.33
N THR A 133 14.31 12.03 -6.13
CA THR A 133 15.17 12.22 -4.95
C THR A 133 15.66 10.90 -4.35
N ILE A 134 15.04 9.78 -4.70
CA ILE A 134 15.43 8.46 -4.22
C ILE A 134 16.72 8.05 -4.93
N GLN A 135 17.83 8.17 -4.22
CA GLN A 135 19.10 7.66 -4.70
C GLN A 135 19.11 6.14 -4.52
N PRO A 136 19.44 5.36 -5.57
CA PRO A 136 19.62 3.93 -5.40
C PRO A 136 20.78 3.72 -4.42
N GLU A 137 20.47 3.21 -3.22
CA GLU A 137 21.49 2.80 -2.26
C GLU A 137 22.29 1.65 -2.90
N GLN A 138 23.48 1.99 -3.41
CA GLN A 138 24.56 1.08 -3.78
C GLN A 138 24.14 -0.36 -4.12
N SER A 139 23.47 -0.55 -5.26
CA SER A 139 23.60 -1.78 -6.02
C SER A 139 24.10 -1.39 -7.39
N GLY A 140 25.39 -1.60 -7.62
CA GLY A 140 25.99 -1.63 -8.95
C GLY A 140 25.52 -2.83 -9.76
N GLN A 141 24.21 -3.11 -9.75
CA GLN A 141 23.58 -3.99 -10.69
C GLN A 141 23.01 -3.11 -11.79
N ASP A 142 23.62 -3.27 -12.95
CA ASP A 142 23.04 -2.91 -14.22
C ASP A 142 21.64 -3.52 -14.27
N PHE A 143 20.59 -2.74 -13.99
CA PHE A 143 19.18 -3.17 -14.04
C PHE A 143 18.78 -3.69 -15.45
N LEU A 144 19.70 -3.61 -16.41
CA LEU A 144 19.65 -4.18 -17.76
C LEU A 144 19.82 -5.71 -17.82
N LEU A 145 20.24 -6.38 -16.74
CA LEU A 145 20.64 -7.79 -16.75
C LEU A 145 19.80 -8.67 -15.81
N ILE A 146 18.47 -8.55 -15.86
CA ILE A 146 17.63 -9.69 -15.45
C ILE A 146 17.43 -10.59 -16.66
N ALA A 147 18.00 -11.79 -16.55
CA ALA A 147 17.90 -12.84 -17.53
C ALA A 147 16.42 -13.12 -17.87
N PRO A 148 16.08 -13.42 -19.13
CA PRO A 148 14.72 -13.80 -19.54
C PRO A 148 14.11 -14.98 -18.78
N GLU A 149 14.89 -15.70 -17.99
CA GLU A 149 14.54 -16.95 -17.31
C GLU A 149 13.75 -16.71 -16.01
N ASP A 150 13.82 -15.52 -15.42
CA ASP A 150 12.94 -15.12 -14.30
C ASP A 150 11.55 -14.64 -14.78
N LYS A 151 11.35 -14.51 -16.10
CA LYS A 151 10.15 -13.92 -16.72
C LYS A 151 8.93 -14.86 -16.83
N LEU A 152 8.76 -15.81 -15.92
CA LEU A 152 7.62 -16.75 -15.97
C LEU A 152 7.03 -17.07 -14.59
N ARG A 153 6.79 -16.07 -13.75
CA ARG A 153 5.72 -16.16 -12.74
C ARG A 153 4.53 -15.33 -13.21
N LYS A 154 3.43 -16.03 -13.52
CA LYS A 154 2.13 -15.40 -13.68
C LYS A 154 1.88 -14.54 -12.45
N ASN A 155 1.59 -13.27 -12.65
CA ASN A 155 1.03 -12.40 -11.62
C ASN A 155 -0.21 -13.09 -11.00
N ASP A 156 -0.04 -13.69 -9.82
CA ASP A 156 -1.13 -14.00 -8.88
C ASP A 156 -1.65 -12.69 -8.26
N LEU A 157 -1.82 -11.65 -9.10
CA LEU A 157 -2.48 -10.42 -8.69
C LEU A 157 -3.97 -10.74 -8.54
N GLY A 158 -4.44 -10.61 -7.30
CA GLY A 158 -5.82 -10.77 -6.92
C GLY A 158 -6.72 -9.72 -7.57
N GLN A 159 -8.02 -9.87 -7.33
CA GLN A 159 -9.03 -8.96 -7.88
C GLN A 159 -8.81 -7.51 -7.42
N ASP A 160 -8.20 -7.32 -6.25
CA ASP A 160 -8.03 -6.02 -5.60
C ASP A 160 -6.95 -5.18 -6.28
N SER A 161 -5.76 -5.75 -6.52
CA SER A 161 -4.68 -5.09 -7.27
C SER A 161 -5.08 -4.78 -8.71
N ARG A 162 -5.84 -5.69 -9.34
CA ARG A 162 -6.38 -5.46 -10.70
C ARG A 162 -7.33 -4.28 -10.77
N ALA A 163 -8.12 -4.01 -9.73
CA ALA A 163 -8.99 -2.85 -9.68
C ALA A 163 -8.16 -1.55 -9.67
N VAL A 164 -7.13 -1.48 -8.82
CA VAL A 164 -6.21 -0.33 -8.74
C VAL A 164 -5.52 -0.10 -10.09
N ILE A 165 -5.02 -1.15 -10.73
CA ILE A 165 -4.43 -1.07 -12.08
C ILE A 165 -5.46 -0.54 -13.07
N THR A 166 -6.64 -1.16 -13.16
CA THR A 166 -7.68 -0.76 -14.12
C THR A 166 -8.06 0.71 -13.99
N ILE A 167 -8.11 1.21 -12.75
CA ILE A 167 -8.43 2.62 -12.49
C ILE A 167 -7.23 3.52 -12.80
N GLY A 168 -6.01 3.18 -12.41
CA GLY A 168 -4.81 3.93 -12.76
C GLY A 168 -4.56 3.99 -14.28
N LEU A 169 -4.98 2.97 -15.02
CA LEU A 169 -4.96 2.97 -16.49
C LEU A 169 -5.87 4.02 -17.11
N SER A 170 -6.91 4.47 -16.41
CA SER A 170 -7.78 5.55 -16.92
C SER A 170 -7.05 6.88 -17.09
N VAL A 171 -5.95 7.08 -16.34
CA VAL A 171 -5.09 8.28 -16.41
C VAL A 171 -3.71 8.01 -17.03
N ALA A 172 -3.41 6.75 -17.40
CA ALA A 172 -2.10 6.37 -17.95
C ALA A 172 -1.74 7.14 -19.22
N ARG A 173 -2.74 7.54 -20.03
CA ARG A 173 -2.52 8.37 -21.21
C ARG A 173 -1.96 9.76 -20.85
N ASP A 174 -2.52 10.38 -19.82
CA ASP A 174 -2.12 11.73 -19.39
C ASP A 174 -0.74 11.69 -18.71
N VAL A 175 -0.47 10.63 -17.94
CA VAL A 175 0.86 10.35 -17.38
C VAL A 175 1.90 10.16 -18.49
N GLY A 176 1.58 9.39 -19.53
CA GLY A 176 2.47 9.19 -20.67
C GLY A 176 2.77 10.49 -21.42
N ALA A 177 1.74 11.32 -21.66
CA ALA A 177 1.90 12.63 -22.27
C ALA A 177 2.76 13.57 -21.41
N TYR A 178 2.58 13.54 -20.08
CA TYR A 178 3.43 14.27 -19.13
C TYR A 178 4.89 13.84 -19.26
N ILE A 179 5.18 12.54 -19.15
CA ILE A 179 6.55 12.00 -19.22
C ILE A 179 7.19 12.36 -20.56
N GLU A 180 6.48 12.21 -21.68
CA GLU A 180 6.95 12.58 -23.01
C GLU A 180 7.27 14.09 -23.09
N SER A 181 6.44 14.95 -22.48
CA SER A 181 6.67 16.40 -22.47
C SER A 181 7.96 16.78 -21.74
N ILE A 182 8.24 16.18 -20.58
CA ILE A 182 9.48 16.42 -19.82
C ILE A 182 10.69 15.83 -20.56
N SER A 183 10.52 14.69 -21.23
CA SER A 183 11.58 14.01 -21.99
C SER A 183 12.13 14.86 -23.15
N GLN A 184 11.36 15.84 -23.64
CA GLN A 184 11.83 16.79 -24.66
C GLN A 184 12.95 17.69 -24.14
N THR A 185 12.96 18.00 -22.85
CA THR A 185 13.98 18.83 -22.19
C THR A 185 15.00 18.02 -21.40
N GLU A 186 14.58 16.88 -20.84
CA GLU A 186 15.41 15.97 -20.05
C GLU A 186 15.31 14.53 -20.61
N PRO A 187 16.13 14.15 -21.61
CA PRO A 187 15.99 12.86 -22.29
C PRO A 187 16.19 11.62 -21.40
N ASP A 188 16.87 11.77 -20.26
CA ASP A 188 17.13 10.71 -19.28
C ASP A 188 16.05 10.62 -18.19
N PHE A 189 15.06 11.52 -18.20
CA PHE A 189 14.00 11.59 -17.20
C PHE A 189 13.21 10.27 -17.05
N PRO A 190 12.74 9.60 -18.12
CA PRO A 190 12.00 8.34 -17.98
C PRO A 190 12.80 7.24 -17.29
N GLU A 191 14.08 7.09 -17.65
CA GLU A 191 14.95 6.06 -17.08
C GLU A 191 15.28 6.35 -15.61
N ARG A 192 15.51 7.62 -15.25
CA ARG A 192 15.71 8.03 -13.85
C ARG A 192 14.45 7.80 -13.00
N LEU A 193 13.28 8.14 -13.54
CA LEU A 193 12.01 7.92 -12.87
C LEU A 193 11.76 6.43 -12.62
N LYS A 194 11.99 5.61 -13.64
CA LYS A 194 11.90 4.14 -13.55
C LYS A 194 12.90 3.58 -12.54
N ALA A 195 14.14 4.05 -12.54
CA ALA A 195 15.18 3.58 -11.61
C ALA A 195 14.79 3.79 -10.15
N GLY A 196 14.12 4.90 -9.81
CA GLY A 196 13.62 5.16 -8.46
C GLY A 196 12.63 4.09 -7.98
N PHE A 197 11.66 3.70 -8.82
CA PHE A 197 10.72 2.63 -8.50
C PHE A 197 11.36 1.23 -8.51
N LEU A 198 12.29 0.97 -9.45
CA LEU A 198 12.99 -0.31 -9.50
C LEU A 198 13.84 -0.56 -8.26
N SER A 199 14.49 0.47 -7.72
CA SER A 199 15.26 0.36 -6.48
C SER A 199 14.40 -0.16 -5.33
N GLU A 200 13.18 0.35 -5.18
CA GLU A 200 12.24 -0.12 -4.15
C GLU A 200 11.72 -1.52 -4.44
N TYR A 201 11.36 -1.80 -5.71
CA TYR A 201 10.87 -3.10 -6.13
C TYR A 201 11.84 -4.23 -5.79
N TYR A 202 13.14 -4.06 -6.12
CA TYR A 202 14.15 -5.07 -5.80
C TYR A 202 14.42 -5.19 -4.31
N ARG A 203 14.39 -4.08 -3.57
CA ARG A 203 14.49 -4.11 -2.11
C ARG A 203 13.38 -5.00 -1.51
N LEU A 204 12.14 -4.82 -1.96
CA LEU A 204 10.98 -5.60 -1.49
C LEU A 204 11.06 -7.08 -1.90
N ILE A 205 11.53 -7.38 -3.11
CA ILE A 205 11.79 -8.78 -3.54
C ILE A 205 12.86 -9.44 -2.67
N HIS A 206 13.96 -8.73 -2.36
CA HIS A 206 15.00 -9.25 -1.46
C HIS A 206 14.47 -9.48 -0.04
N GLU A 207 13.45 -8.74 0.37
CA GLU A 207 12.71 -8.94 1.62
C GLU A 207 11.64 -10.05 1.53
N GLY A 208 11.55 -10.75 0.38
CA GLY A 208 10.66 -11.88 0.15
C GLY A 208 9.22 -11.49 -0.19
N GLN A 209 8.95 -10.22 -0.50
CA GLN A 209 7.60 -9.77 -0.89
C GLN A 209 7.30 -10.20 -2.33
N THR A 210 6.10 -10.71 -2.58
CA THR A 210 5.66 -11.14 -3.93
C THR A 210 4.14 -10.94 -4.10
N GLY A 211 3.66 -10.95 -5.34
CA GLY A 211 2.21 -10.90 -5.62
C GLY A 211 1.55 -9.58 -5.21
N ASP A 212 0.33 -9.66 -4.68
CA ASP A 212 -0.46 -8.49 -4.24
C ASP A 212 0.24 -7.66 -3.17
N ASP A 213 0.91 -8.31 -2.21
CA ASP A 213 1.57 -7.60 -1.11
C ASP A 213 2.77 -6.78 -1.61
N LEU A 214 3.50 -7.28 -2.61
CA LEU A 214 4.55 -6.51 -3.29
C LEU A 214 3.97 -5.29 -4.00
N PHE A 215 2.88 -5.46 -4.75
CA PHE A 215 2.23 -4.36 -5.46
C PHE A 215 1.71 -3.29 -4.50
N ASP A 216 1.08 -3.69 -3.41
CA ASP A 216 0.55 -2.74 -2.43
C ASP A 216 1.63 -2.00 -1.65
N LEU A 217 2.76 -2.65 -1.36
CA LEU A 217 3.92 -1.99 -0.79
C LEU A 217 4.52 -0.98 -1.77
N MET A 218 4.55 -1.30 -3.07
CA MET A 218 4.91 -0.34 -4.11
C MET A 218 3.92 0.83 -4.20
N CYS A 219 2.61 0.58 -4.10
CA CYS A 219 1.60 1.65 -4.02
C CYS A 219 1.76 2.52 -2.77
N SER A 220 2.10 1.92 -1.63
CA SER A 220 2.40 2.65 -0.40
C SER A 220 3.66 3.51 -0.56
N PHE A 221 4.69 2.99 -1.24
CA PHE A 221 5.90 3.74 -1.57
C PHE A 221 5.58 4.92 -2.48
N ALA A 222 4.81 4.71 -3.56
CA ALA A 222 4.46 5.74 -4.54
C ALA A 222 3.70 6.94 -3.94
N GLN A 223 3.08 6.78 -2.77
CA GLN A 223 2.33 7.84 -2.08
C GLN A 223 3.12 8.50 -0.94
N ARG A 224 4.30 7.97 -0.63
CA ARG A 224 5.08 8.41 0.52
C ARG A 224 5.58 9.83 0.30
N GLY A 225 5.56 10.64 1.36
CA GLY A 225 6.01 12.03 1.30
C GLY A 225 4.96 13.02 0.80
N PHE A 226 3.74 12.57 0.50
CA PHE A 226 2.63 13.45 0.08
C PHE A 226 1.55 13.57 1.15
N GLU A 227 1.08 14.80 1.35
CA GLU A 227 0.00 15.13 2.27
C GLU A 227 -1.35 15.20 1.55
N ARG A 228 -1.37 15.73 0.32
CA ARG A 228 -2.60 15.94 -0.45
C ARG A 228 -2.96 14.66 -1.20
N GLN A 229 -4.25 14.34 -1.20
CA GLN A 229 -4.76 13.17 -1.91
C GLN A 229 -4.43 13.19 -3.41
N ALA A 230 -4.46 14.35 -4.05
CA ALA A 230 -4.18 14.48 -5.48
C ALA A 230 -2.71 14.12 -5.82
N GLN A 231 -1.74 14.50 -4.98
CA GLN A 231 -0.33 14.12 -5.12
C GLN A 231 -0.16 12.60 -4.94
N ARG A 232 -0.84 12.02 -3.94
CA ARG A 232 -0.84 10.56 -3.70
C ARG A 232 -1.38 9.80 -4.91
N SER A 233 -2.50 10.24 -5.46
CA SER A 233 -3.08 9.68 -6.68
C SER A 233 -2.13 9.83 -7.87
N ALA A 234 -1.44 10.96 -8.02
CA ALA A 234 -0.46 11.17 -9.08
C ALA A 234 0.73 10.18 -8.97
N GLY A 235 1.28 9.97 -7.77
CA GLY A 235 2.33 8.98 -7.55
C GLY A 235 1.89 7.56 -7.92
N LEU A 236 0.67 7.16 -7.53
CA LEU A 236 0.09 5.89 -7.95
C LEU A 236 -0.11 5.80 -9.47
N SER A 237 -0.52 6.89 -10.11
CA SER A 237 -0.74 6.95 -11.56
C SER A 237 0.55 6.70 -12.32
N VAL A 238 1.66 7.29 -11.85
CA VAL A 238 3.00 7.07 -12.39
C VAL A 238 3.44 5.62 -12.19
N LEU A 239 3.23 5.05 -11.00
CA LEU A 239 3.54 3.65 -10.73
C LEU A 239 2.78 2.72 -11.68
N VAL A 240 1.46 2.88 -11.80
CA VAL A 240 0.61 2.04 -12.66
C VAL A 240 1.01 2.17 -14.13
N TYR A 241 1.28 3.40 -14.59
CA TYR A 241 1.78 3.65 -15.95
C TYR A 241 3.10 2.90 -16.19
N LEU A 242 4.05 2.95 -15.25
CA LEU A 242 5.32 2.25 -15.36
C LEU A 242 5.14 0.73 -15.31
N PHE A 243 4.24 0.22 -14.48
CA PHE A 243 3.89 -1.21 -14.43
C PHE A 243 3.33 -1.72 -15.77
N GLU A 244 2.51 -0.94 -16.46
CA GLU A 244 1.97 -1.33 -17.77
C GLU A 244 3.01 -1.18 -18.91
N SER A 245 3.73 -0.05 -18.91
CA SER A 245 4.63 0.34 -20.00
C SER A 245 6.00 -0.34 -19.94
N CYS A 246 6.50 -0.69 -18.75
CA CYS A 246 7.79 -1.34 -18.59
C CYS A 246 7.64 -2.86 -18.56
N GLU A 247 8.34 -3.56 -19.45
CA GLU A 247 8.50 -5.04 -19.41
C GLU A 247 9.30 -5.56 -18.21
N VAL A 248 9.69 -4.68 -17.27
CA VAL A 248 10.51 -4.98 -16.09
C VAL A 248 9.64 -5.34 -14.88
N PHE A 249 8.45 -4.74 -14.78
CA PHE A 249 7.44 -5.22 -13.85
C PHE A 249 6.74 -6.37 -14.58
N GLU A 250 6.93 -7.59 -14.09
CA GLU A 250 6.50 -8.83 -14.74
C GLU A 250 5.06 -8.71 -15.30
N LYS A 251 4.82 -9.17 -16.54
CA LYS A 251 3.48 -9.25 -17.15
C LYS A 251 2.81 -10.58 -16.83
#